data_AF-A0A7I0HSD8-F1
#
_entry.id   AF-A0A7I0HSD8-F1
#
_cell.length_a   1.000
_cell.length_b   1.000
_cell.length_c   1.000
_cell.angle_alpha   90.00
_cell.angle_beta   90.00
_cell.angle_gamma   90.00
#
_symmetry.space_group_name_H-M   'P 1'
#
loop_
_entity.id
_entity.type
_entity.pdbx_description
1 polymer ?
#
loop_
_entity_poly.entity_id
_entity_poly.type
_entity_poly.pdbx_seq_one_letter_code
_entity_poly.pdbx_strand_id
1 'polypeptide(L)'
;MLKRIRNVFFENRFYIAFYISVVSHITFIIYSFNHSDSIYQKTLCGPAWIYALEDEKQLSFEMSFGKNLGESGSSDPNEESGEDKEESEGEGKDGFSKGKYKGSQWEDLVKNLEGTSELRKQFRNDYDQINENSGVAESYIKRQRDFEDIIIKDVLPTLKNIRDPFKVDLDSAEDNLYLHKERNRIIEEFRKGEESTQPITMKISNEGDLPPKSPLSMSKEDRTKYLDRTLKQKKEKQLDEFISRFMGYDPNKGDLNLFVRDLYYENLQRLAYPFSNDMSYFAIDYFQENLNKEDFLRQMMAALSAQLGTNTGTEILFTIENIYYIQGKALEQYFRVRDYLRNSTPEQKQTLRYETLRQVELKYKKLLQEKKILNVLDAEDAYVKKRIDILDTLIKNTPNFYRTKDGIFEKAKILWEYGQWKQDPKIQSDALKLFYQIPKIPNNGDFLNKDTFESIQLLLRDAGDPIESTVLSAQTKDQIEYTLRMRNDEAMTKKKLREDRLLWPKSK
;
A
#
# COMPACT_ATOMS: atom_id res chain seq x y z
N MET A 1 -41.36 17.64 55.12
CA MET A 1 -40.11 17.71 54.33
C MET A 1 -40.33 17.40 52.84
N LEU A 2 -40.86 16.23 52.48
CA LEU A 2 -41.10 15.82 51.08
C LEU A 2 -41.95 16.79 50.24
N LYS A 3 -42.99 17.40 50.81
CA LYS A 3 -43.85 18.39 50.12
C LYS A 3 -43.11 19.68 49.72
N ARG A 4 -42.16 20.11 50.56
CA ARG A 4 -41.34 21.32 50.34
C ARG A 4 -40.30 21.09 49.26
N ILE A 5 -39.68 19.91 49.28
CA ILE A 5 -38.75 19.46 48.23
C ILE A 5 -39.49 19.38 46.87
N ARG A 6 -40.70 18.80 46.84
CA ARG A 6 -41.48 18.67 45.60
C ARG A 6 -41.88 20.02 45.00
N ASN A 7 -42.21 21.02 45.83
CA ASN A 7 -42.51 22.36 45.35
C ASN A 7 -41.28 23.06 44.77
N VAL A 8 -40.11 22.94 45.42
CA VAL A 8 -38.85 23.49 44.91
C VAL A 8 -38.46 22.86 43.56
N PHE A 9 -38.65 21.55 43.40
CA PHE A 9 -38.45 20.87 42.10
C PHE A 9 -39.44 21.34 41.04
N PHE A 10 -40.70 21.63 41.40
CA PHE A 10 -41.71 22.07 40.46
C PHE A 10 -41.54 23.53 40.03
N GLU A 11 -41.10 24.40 40.93
CA GLU A 11 -40.79 25.81 40.64
C GLU A 11 -39.54 25.94 39.76
N ASN A 12 -38.52 25.11 40.02
CA ASN A 12 -37.28 25.12 39.24
C ASN A 12 -37.28 24.14 38.07
N ARG A 13 -38.42 23.56 37.69
CA ARG A 13 -38.50 22.48 36.70
C ARG A 13 -37.86 22.83 35.36
N PHE A 14 -38.01 24.07 34.91
CA PHE A 14 -37.43 24.53 33.64
C PHE A 14 -35.93 24.77 33.76
N TYR A 15 -35.45 25.27 34.90
CA TYR A 15 -34.03 25.43 35.18
C TYR A 15 -33.33 24.07 35.26
N ILE A 16 -33.95 23.11 35.95
CA ILE A 16 -33.44 21.73 36.07
C ILE A 16 -33.46 21.04 34.70
N ALA A 17 -34.54 21.18 33.92
CA ALA A 17 -34.61 20.62 32.56
C ALA A 17 -33.55 21.23 31.63
N PHE A 18 -33.33 22.55 31.71
CA PHE A 18 -32.28 23.23 30.95
C PHE A 18 -30.88 22.76 31.37
N TYR A 19 -30.61 22.66 32.68
CA TYR A 19 -29.35 22.16 33.21
C TYR A 19 -29.09 20.71 32.78
N ILE A 20 -30.08 19.83 32.92
CA ILE A 20 -29.98 18.42 32.46
C ILE A 20 -29.77 18.36 30.96
N SER A 21 -30.46 19.20 30.17
CA SER A 21 -30.26 19.27 28.72
C SER A 21 -28.84 19.68 28.37
N VAL A 22 -28.31 20.76 28.96
CA VAL A 22 -26.95 21.23 28.73
C VAL A 22 -25.92 20.18 29.15
N VAL A 23 -26.06 19.60 30.34
CA VAL A 23 -25.17 18.54 30.82
C VAL A 23 -25.26 17.30 29.92
N SER A 24 -26.46 16.89 29.50
CA SER A 24 -26.61 15.73 28.61
C SER A 24 -26.03 15.99 27.23
N HIS A 25 -26.18 17.20 26.68
CA HIS A 25 -25.57 17.58 25.41
C HIS A 25 -24.05 17.68 25.52
N ILE A 26 -23.51 18.30 26.57
CA ILE A 26 -22.05 18.34 26.82
C ILE A 26 -21.52 16.92 27.01
N THR A 27 -22.20 16.08 27.80
CA THR A 27 -21.80 14.69 28.02
C THR A 27 -21.90 13.89 26.73
N PHE A 28 -22.94 14.09 25.91
CA PHE A 28 -23.10 13.44 24.62
C PHE A 28 -22.08 13.93 23.60
N ILE A 29 -21.72 15.22 23.61
CA ILE A 29 -20.66 15.79 22.77
C ILE A 29 -19.32 15.22 23.21
N ILE A 30 -18.98 15.21 24.50
CA ILE A 30 -17.74 14.64 25.03
C ILE A 30 -17.69 13.13 24.78
N TYR A 31 -18.77 12.41 25.04
CA TYR A 31 -18.90 10.99 24.73
C TYR A 31 -18.74 10.76 23.23
N SER A 32 -19.40 11.54 22.37
CA SER A 32 -19.24 11.46 20.92
C SER A 32 -17.85 11.89 20.46
N PHE A 33 -17.14 12.78 21.17
CA PHE A 33 -15.76 13.17 20.83
C PHE A 33 -14.76 12.10 21.27
N ASN A 34 -15.05 11.40 22.37
CA ASN A 34 -14.21 10.35 22.94
C ASN A 34 -14.53 8.94 22.40
N HIS A 35 -15.74 8.70 21.91
CA HIS A 35 -16.23 7.46 21.28
C HIS A 35 -16.49 7.61 19.78
N SER A 36 -16.39 8.82 19.20
CA SER A 36 -16.15 8.86 17.77
C SER A 36 -14.79 8.22 17.58
N ASP A 37 -14.77 7.18 16.74
CA ASP A 37 -13.56 6.80 16.03
C ASP A 37 -12.86 8.09 15.67
N SER A 38 -11.63 8.23 16.16
CA SER A 38 -10.76 9.35 15.89
C SER A 38 -11.06 9.95 14.51
N ILE A 39 -11.34 11.25 14.45
CA ILE A 39 -11.49 12.00 13.19
C ILE A 39 -10.28 11.75 12.26
N TYR A 40 -9.16 11.27 12.81
CA TYR A 40 -8.06 10.63 12.11
C TYR A 40 -8.41 9.19 11.75
N GLN A 41 -9.34 9.00 10.80
CA GLN A 41 -9.50 7.69 10.17
C GLN A 41 -8.16 7.29 9.56
N LYS A 42 -7.50 6.26 10.11
CA LYS A 42 -6.35 5.62 9.47
C LYS A 42 -6.79 5.25 8.06
N THR A 43 -6.24 5.91 7.07
CA THR A 43 -6.67 5.67 5.70
C THR A 43 -5.63 4.78 5.06
N LEU A 44 -6.06 3.55 4.78
CA LEU A 44 -5.22 2.53 4.18
C LEU A 44 -4.81 2.95 2.78
N CYS A 45 -3.51 2.96 2.50
CA CYS A 45 -3.05 2.71 1.16
C CYS A 45 -3.10 1.18 0.94
N GLY A 46 -4.28 0.55 0.76
CA GLY A 46 -4.43 -0.85 0.31
C GLY A 46 -5.67 -1.61 0.82
N PRO A 47 -6.12 -2.70 0.16
CA PRO A 47 -7.24 -3.51 0.63
C PRO A 47 -6.94 -4.17 1.97
N ALA A 48 -8.00 -4.27 2.78
CA ALA A 48 -7.84 -4.47 4.21
C ALA A 48 -7.32 -5.86 4.61
N TRP A 49 -7.74 -6.94 3.94
CA TRP A 49 -7.61 -8.36 4.37
C TRP A 49 -6.21 -8.95 4.57
N ILE A 50 -5.14 -8.20 4.32
CA ILE A 50 -3.81 -8.81 4.13
C ILE A 50 -2.93 -8.72 5.37
N TYR A 51 -3.57 -8.59 6.52
CA TYR A 51 -2.91 -8.55 7.82
C TYR A 51 -3.44 -9.63 8.78
N ALA A 52 -4.19 -10.63 8.30
CA ALA A 52 -4.87 -11.55 9.20
C ALA A 52 -3.93 -12.49 9.98
N LEU A 53 -4.04 -12.33 11.30
CA LEU A 53 -3.85 -13.25 12.43
C LEU A 53 -2.41 -13.66 12.84
N GLU A 54 -1.98 -13.05 13.93
CA GLU A 54 -1.16 -13.67 14.97
C GLU A 54 -2.08 -14.22 16.05
N ASP A 55 -2.05 -15.54 16.28
CA ASP A 55 -2.38 -16.06 17.61
C ASP A 55 -1.34 -15.50 18.58
N GLU A 56 -1.74 -14.55 19.42
CA GLU A 56 -0.95 -14.15 20.58
C GLU A 56 -0.85 -15.35 21.53
N LYS A 57 0.25 -16.10 21.45
CA LYS A 57 0.73 -16.77 22.66
C LYS A 57 1.06 -15.67 23.65
N GLN A 58 0.23 -15.54 24.68
CA GLN A 58 0.56 -14.79 25.89
C GLN A 58 1.92 -15.29 26.41
N LEU A 59 3.00 -14.60 26.05
CA LEU A 59 4.29 -14.78 26.70
C LEU A 59 4.20 -14.02 28.02
N SER A 60 3.91 -14.76 29.08
CA SER A 60 4.16 -14.31 30.44
C SER A 60 5.63 -13.90 30.56
N PHE A 61 5.86 -12.61 30.83
CA PHE A 61 7.17 -12.07 31.13
C PHE A 61 7.74 -12.74 32.40
N GLU A 62 8.72 -13.63 32.25
CA GLU A 62 9.68 -13.91 33.32
C GLU A 62 10.92 -13.04 33.09
N MET A 63 11.06 -12.00 33.92
CA MET A 63 12.31 -11.25 34.04
C MET A 63 13.37 -12.16 34.68
N SER A 64 14.37 -12.60 33.90
CA SER A 64 15.64 -13.05 34.47
C SER A 64 16.68 -11.94 34.33
N PHE A 65 17.00 -11.32 35.47
CA PHE A 65 18.06 -10.32 35.59
C PHE A 65 19.42 -11.02 35.67
N GLY A 66 20.28 -10.70 34.70
CA GLY A 66 21.72 -10.50 34.88
C GLY A 66 22.63 -11.70 35.22
N LYS A 67 23.61 -11.95 34.33
CA LYS A 67 25.01 -12.05 34.76
C LYS A 67 25.97 -11.65 33.63
N ASN A 68 26.68 -10.56 33.86
CA ASN A 68 27.88 -10.13 33.14
C ASN A 68 29.02 -11.11 33.37
N LEU A 69 29.81 -11.37 32.32
CA LEU A 69 31.24 -11.71 32.28
C LEU A 69 31.52 -11.96 30.79
N GLY A 70 32.32 -11.20 30.04
CA GLY A 70 33.55 -10.49 30.39
C GLY A 70 34.67 -11.06 29.51
N GLU A 71 35.48 -10.17 28.94
CA GLU A 71 36.74 -10.38 28.18
C GLU A 71 36.64 -10.63 26.67
N SER A 72 37.55 -10.17 25.81
CA SER A 72 38.45 -9.01 25.68
C SER A 72 39.27 -9.25 24.38
N GLY A 73 39.84 -8.20 23.78
CA GLY A 73 40.90 -8.27 22.74
C GLY A 73 40.45 -7.85 21.34
N SER A 74 40.71 -6.61 20.90
CA SER A 74 41.95 -6.12 20.23
C SER A 74 42.06 -6.60 18.77
N SER A 75 42.49 -5.85 17.76
CA SER A 75 42.78 -4.44 17.51
C SER A 75 43.22 -4.38 16.05
N ASP A 76 42.71 -3.39 15.32
CA ASP A 76 43.33 -2.71 14.18
C ASP A 76 43.48 -3.35 12.77
N PRO A 77 43.52 -2.47 11.75
CA PRO A 77 43.18 -2.74 10.35
C PRO A 77 44.43 -2.96 9.49
N ASN A 78 44.27 -3.50 8.29
CA ASN A 78 45.21 -3.20 7.20
C ASN A 78 44.54 -3.39 5.82
N GLU A 79 44.64 -2.31 5.04
CA GLU A 79 44.64 -2.32 3.59
C GLU A 79 45.85 -3.14 3.09
N GLU A 80 45.68 -3.91 2.01
CA GLU A 80 46.50 -3.69 0.81
C GLU A 80 45.95 -4.47 -0.40
N SER A 81 46.03 -3.74 -1.50
CA SER A 81 45.80 -4.03 -2.91
C SER A 81 46.41 -5.33 -3.44
N GLY A 82 45.67 -5.98 -4.34
CA GLY A 82 46.20 -6.87 -5.36
C GLY A 82 45.47 -6.61 -6.68
N GLU A 83 46.18 -5.97 -7.61
CA GLU A 83 45.78 -5.78 -9.01
C GLU A 83 45.73 -7.14 -9.73
N ASP A 84 44.62 -7.44 -10.40
CA ASP A 84 44.64 -8.32 -11.57
C ASP A 84 43.90 -7.61 -12.71
N LYS A 85 44.69 -7.28 -13.73
CA LYS A 85 44.24 -6.76 -15.02
C LYS A 85 43.78 -7.93 -15.87
N GLU A 86 42.51 -7.94 -16.27
CA GLU A 86 42.10 -8.57 -17.53
C GLU A 86 41.42 -7.53 -18.41
N GLU A 87 42.05 -7.33 -19.56
CA GLU A 87 41.53 -6.58 -20.70
C GLU A 87 40.33 -7.33 -21.29
N SER A 88 39.18 -6.68 -21.30
CA SER A 88 38.14 -6.95 -22.29
C SER A 88 37.68 -5.61 -22.85
N GLU A 89 38.07 -5.39 -24.10
CA GLU A 89 37.68 -4.27 -24.93
C GLU A 89 36.17 -4.28 -25.23
N GLY A 90 35.57 -3.09 -25.21
CA GLY A 90 34.53 -2.69 -26.16
C GLY A 90 33.06 -2.98 -25.84
N GLU A 91 32.41 -2.11 -25.06
CA GLU A 91 31.39 -1.16 -25.57
C GLU A 91 30.83 -0.26 -24.44
N GLY A 92 31.03 1.06 -24.57
CA GLY A 92 30.10 2.06 -24.04
C GLY A 92 30.31 2.64 -22.63
N LYS A 93 31.50 3.17 -22.34
CA LYS A 93 31.67 4.28 -21.38
C LYS A 93 30.94 5.51 -21.95
N ASP A 94 29.87 5.98 -21.32
CA ASP A 94 29.39 7.35 -21.53
C ASP A 94 28.62 7.84 -20.31
N GLY A 95 29.14 8.90 -19.68
CA GLY A 95 28.45 9.67 -18.64
C GLY A 95 27.24 10.44 -19.21
N PHE A 96 26.48 11.10 -18.32
CA PHE A 96 25.28 11.83 -18.72
C PHE A 96 25.63 12.96 -19.72
N SER A 97 25.16 12.86 -20.97
CA SER A 97 25.28 13.94 -21.95
C SER A 97 23.91 14.37 -22.49
N LYS A 98 23.64 15.68 -22.41
CA LYS A 98 22.33 16.27 -22.78
C LYS A 98 21.91 15.95 -24.22
N GLY A 99 22.88 15.84 -25.12
CA GLY A 99 22.64 15.52 -26.54
C GLY A 99 22.24 14.07 -26.79
N LYS A 100 22.57 13.13 -25.90
CA LYS A 100 22.34 11.68 -26.06
C LYS A 100 20.85 11.32 -26.15
N TYR A 101 20.00 12.05 -25.43
CA TYR A 101 18.58 11.72 -25.30
C TYR A 101 17.65 12.57 -26.20
N LYS A 102 18.21 13.48 -27.01
CA LYS A 102 17.43 14.33 -27.93
C LYS A 102 16.84 13.49 -29.07
N GLY A 103 15.53 13.58 -29.30
CA GLY A 103 14.80 12.74 -30.27
C GLY A 103 14.53 11.31 -29.81
N SER A 104 14.92 10.95 -28.58
CA SER A 104 14.63 9.64 -27.99
C SER A 104 13.32 9.65 -27.20
N GLN A 105 12.82 8.47 -26.82
CA GLN A 105 11.67 8.34 -25.92
C GLN A 105 11.89 8.97 -24.51
N TRP A 106 13.14 9.29 -24.16
CA TRP A 106 13.53 9.88 -22.87
C TRP A 106 13.69 11.40 -22.91
N GLU A 107 13.46 12.06 -24.05
CA GLU A 107 13.63 13.50 -24.18
C GLU A 107 12.75 14.28 -23.16
N ASP A 108 11.50 13.85 -23.01
CA ASP A 108 10.56 14.48 -22.06
C ASP A 108 10.98 14.24 -20.60
N LEU A 109 11.57 13.08 -20.30
CA LEU A 109 12.12 12.79 -18.98
C LEU A 109 13.25 13.76 -18.63
N VAL A 110 14.19 13.98 -19.55
CA VAL A 110 15.32 14.88 -19.36
C VAL A 110 14.85 16.34 -19.21
N LYS A 111 13.90 16.80 -20.02
CA LYS A 111 13.30 18.14 -19.87
C LYS A 111 12.65 18.34 -18.49
N ASN A 112 11.94 17.32 -18.00
CA ASN A 112 11.31 17.38 -16.68
C ASN A 112 12.35 17.38 -15.54
N LEU A 113 13.45 16.64 -15.69
CA LEU A 113 14.57 16.65 -14.75
C LEU A 113 15.21 18.04 -14.64
N GLU A 114 15.43 18.71 -15.77
CA GLU A 114 15.94 20.09 -15.79
C GLU A 114 14.96 21.09 -15.17
N GLY A 115 13.66 20.95 -15.47
CA GLY A 115 12.64 21.83 -14.91
C GLY A 115 12.43 21.68 -13.40
N THR A 116 12.80 20.52 -12.83
CA THR A 116 12.57 20.21 -11.40
C THR A 116 13.81 20.34 -10.52
N SER A 117 15.01 20.53 -11.09
CA SER A 117 16.26 20.57 -10.32
C SER A 117 16.33 21.71 -9.29
N GLU A 118 15.61 22.81 -9.53
CA GLU A 118 15.59 23.99 -8.66
C GLU A 118 14.27 24.15 -7.88
N LEU A 119 13.39 23.15 -7.94
CA LEU A 119 12.03 23.24 -7.43
C LEU A 119 11.98 23.60 -5.93
N ARG A 120 12.80 22.95 -5.09
CA ARG A 120 12.85 23.25 -3.65
C ARG A 120 13.33 24.66 -3.31
N LYS A 121 14.11 25.30 -4.17
CA LYS A 121 14.59 26.68 -3.93
C LYS A 121 13.53 27.72 -4.27
N GLN A 122 12.56 27.36 -5.11
CA GLN A 122 11.54 28.26 -5.64
C GLN A 122 10.27 28.32 -4.78
N PHE A 123 10.02 27.31 -3.93
CA PHE A 123 8.76 27.17 -3.19
C PHE A 123 8.97 26.99 -1.70
N ARG A 124 7.98 27.43 -0.91
CA ARG A 124 7.98 27.22 0.55
C ARG A 124 7.78 25.74 0.88
N ASN A 125 8.49 25.26 1.89
CA ASN A 125 8.40 23.89 2.40
C ASN A 125 7.78 23.86 3.80
N ASP A 126 6.72 24.65 3.96
CA ASP A 126 6.07 24.90 5.24
C ASP A 126 4.83 24.03 5.43
N TYR A 127 4.55 23.73 6.70
CA TYR A 127 3.39 22.96 7.10
C TYR A 127 2.28 23.87 7.62
N ASP A 128 1.57 24.53 6.72
CA ASP A 128 0.72 25.68 7.07
C ASP A 128 -0.55 25.35 7.89
N GLN A 129 -0.90 24.06 8.08
CA GLN A 129 -2.16 23.62 8.71
C GLN A 129 -2.03 22.25 9.40
N ILE A 130 -1.13 22.11 10.38
CA ILE A 130 -1.04 20.89 11.20
C ILE A 130 -2.06 20.95 12.33
N ASN A 131 -2.74 19.84 12.59
CA ASN A 131 -3.50 19.70 13.82
C ASN A 131 -2.54 19.40 14.98
N GLU A 132 -2.46 20.30 15.96
CA GLU A 132 -1.58 20.19 17.13
C GLU A 132 -1.80 18.89 17.92
N ASN A 133 -3.03 18.34 17.90
CA ASN A 133 -3.39 17.08 18.55
C ASN A 133 -3.69 15.96 17.55
N SER A 134 -2.94 15.90 16.45
CA SER A 134 -3.12 14.86 15.41
C SER A 134 -2.90 13.42 15.90
N GLY A 135 -2.19 13.22 17.02
CA GLY A 135 -1.79 11.89 17.48
C GLY A 135 -0.78 11.18 16.57
N VAL A 136 -0.29 11.88 15.53
CA VAL A 136 0.72 11.43 14.57
C VAL A 136 2.09 11.94 15.03
N ALA A 137 3.12 11.10 14.92
CA ALA A 137 4.47 11.48 15.32
C ALA A 137 4.97 12.68 14.50
N GLU A 138 5.60 13.66 15.16
CA GLU A 138 6.14 14.85 14.49
C GLU A 138 7.16 14.48 13.40
N SER A 139 7.95 13.42 13.62
CA SER A 139 8.88 12.86 12.65
C SER A 139 8.19 12.30 11.39
N TYR A 140 6.95 11.81 11.51
CA TYR A 140 6.12 11.49 10.34
C TYR A 140 5.65 12.75 9.62
N ILE A 141 5.09 13.71 10.39
CA ILE A 141 4.51 14.94 9.83
C ILE A 141 5.57 15.68 9.01
N LYS A 142 6.74 15.90 9.61
CA LYS A 142 7.87 16.64 9.04
C LYS A 142 8.77 15.79 8.12
N ARG A 143 8.39 14.55 7.80
CA ARG A 143 9.21 13.68 6.94
C ARG A 143 9.45 14.33 5.58
N GLN A 144 10.67 14.18 5.08
CA GLN A 144 10.99 14.60 3.72
C GLN A 144 10.25 13.69 2.73
N ARG A 145 9.57 14.33 1.77
CA ARG A 145 8.91 13.68 0.64
C ARG A 145 9.72 13.97 -0.62
N ASP A 146 9.73 13.04 -1.57
CA ASP A 146 10.48 13.14 -2.81
C ASP A 146 9.62 13.83 -3.88
N PHE A 147 9.33 15.12 -3.67
CA PHE A 147 8.46 15.92 -4.55
C PHE A 147 8.91 15.89 -6.01
N GLU A 148 10.21 15.93 -6.26
CA GLU A 148 10.78 15.83 -7.60
C GLU A 148 10.47 14.47 -8.24
N ASP A 149 10.64 13.37 -7.50
CA ASP A 149 10.30 12.03 -8.00
C ASP A 149 8.80 11.90 -8.28
N ILE A 150 7.92 12.52 -7.48
CA ILE A 150 6.46 12.55 -7.73
C ILE A 150 6.13 13.19 -9.09
N ILE A 151 6.90 14.19 -9.51
CA ILE A 151 6.71 14.88 -10.79
C ILE A 151 7.32 14.05 -11.93
N ILE A 152 8.56 13.58 -11.75
CA ILE A 152 9.35 12.95 -12.81
C ILE A 152 8.86 11.53 -13.09
N LYS A 153 8.69 10.69 -12.06
CA LYS A 153 8.35 9.28 -12.18
C LYS A 153 6.84 9.06 -12.33
N ASP A 154 6.45 7.88 -12.78
CA ASP A 154 5.04 7.54 -12.96
C ASP A 154 4.42 7.08 -11.61
N VAL A 155 3.76 7.99 -10.90
CA VAL A 155 2.96 7.70 -9.69
C VAL A 155 1.68 6.87 -9.94
N LEU A 156 1.28 6.67 -11.20
CA LEU A 156 0.13 5.84 -11.62
C LEU A 156 0.55 4.90 -12.77
N PRO A 157 1.54 4.01 -12.56
CA PRO A 157 2.19 3.27 -13.63
C PRO A 157 1.27 2.27 -14.36
N THR A 158 0.16 1.85 -13.75
CA THR A 158 -0.81 0.92 -14.38
C THR A 158 -1.87 1.62 -15.22
N LEU A 159 -1.97 2.95 -15.15
CA LEU A 159 -3.01 3.72 -15.84
C LEU A 159 -2.91 3.57 -17.37
N LYS A 160 -1.68 3.44 -17.91
CA LYS A 160 -1.43 3.28 -19.34
C LYS A 160 -2.10 2.02 -19.92
N ASN A 161 -2.20 0.94 -19.14
CA ASN A 161 -2.74 -0.34 -19.61
C ASN A 161 -4.04 -0.74 -18.89
N ILE A 162 -4.68 0.20 -18.18
CA ILE A 162 -5.79 -0.13 -17.26
C ILE A 162 -7.01 -0.76 -17.95
N ARG A 163 -7.18 -0.52 -19.25
CA ARG A 163 -8.28 -1.07 -20.06
C ARG A 163 -7.91 -2.34 -20.82
N ASP A 164 -6.63 -2.68 -20.89
CA ASP A 164 -6.16 -3.88 -21.59
C ASP A 164 -6.39 -5.11 -20.69
N PRO A 165 -6.51 -6.33 -21.23
CA PRO A 165 -6.55 -7.53 -20.39
C PRO A 165 -5.29 -7.67 -19.54
N PHE A 166 -5.41 -8.17 -18.30
CA PHE A 166 -4.24 -8.36 -17.42
C PHE A 166 -3.13 -9.24 -18.05
N LYS A 167 -3.50 -10.17 -18.93
CA LYS A 167 -2.53 -10.96 -19.69
C LYS A 167 -1.52 -10.10 -20.47
N VAL A 168 -1.94 -8.97 -21.04
CA VAL A 168 -1.05 -8.06 -21.77
C VAL A 168 0.01 -7.45 -20.83
N ASP A 169 -0.37 -7.19 -19.58
CA ASP A 169 0.57 -6.68 -18.56
C ASP A 169 1.62 -7.75 -18.20
N LEU A 170 1.24 -9.03 -18.18
CA LEU A 170 2.17 -10.16 -17.97
C LEU A 170 3.11 -10.38 -19.16
N ASP A 171 2.54 -10.40 -20.37
CA ASP A 171 3.29 -10.67 -21.60
C ASP A 171 4.35 -9.56 -21.88
N SER A 172 4.12 -8.34 -21.39
CA SER A 172 5.05 -7.20 -21.53
C SER A 172 5.86 -6.89 -20.25
N ALA A 173 5.81 -7.75 -19.23
CA ALA A 173 6.37 -7.44 -17.91
C ALA A 173 7.90 -7.23 -17.94
N GLU A 174 8.63 -8.04 -18.68
CA GLU A 174 10.10 -7.95 -18.79
C GLU A 174 10.55 -6.68 -19.51
N ASP A 175 9.93 -6.37 -20.65
CA ASP A 175 10.19 -5.14 -21.41
C ASP A 175 9.89 -3.90 -20.57
N ASN A 176 8.77 -3.92 -19.84
CA ASN A 176 8.40 -2.83 -18.94
C ASN A 176 9.40 -2.68 -17.78
N LEU A 177 9.93 -3.78 -17.23
CA LEU A 177 10.96 -3.74 -16.19
C LEU A 177 12.27 -3.18 -16.73
N TYR A 178 12.65 -3.53 -17.96
CA TYR A 178 13.83 -2.97 -18.63
C TYR A 178 13.70 -1.46 -18.81
N LEU A 179 12.60 -0.98 -19.39
CA LEU A 179 12.34 0.45 -19.56
C LEU A 179 12.32 1.19 -18.22
N HIS A 180 11.75 0.59 -17.18
CA HIS A 180 11.71 1.14 -15.83
C HIS A 180 13.12 1.29 -15.22
N LYS A 181 13.97 0.27 -15.35
CA LYS A 181 15.37 0.33 -14.89
C LYS A 181 16.15 1.39 -15.64
N GLU A 182 15.99 1.47 -16.96
CA GLU A 182 16.66 2.48 -17.78
C GLU A 182 16.23 3.90 -17.39
N ARG A 183 14.92 4.13 -17.19
CA ARG A 183 14.40 5.42 -16.67
C ARG A 183 15.08 5.80 -15.36
N ASN A 184 15.13 4.88 -14.40
CA ASN A 184 15.74 5.14 -13.09
C ASN A 184 17.24 5.40 -13.21
N ARG A 185 17.95 4.67 -14.09
CA ARG A 185 19.36 4.92 -14.41
C ARG A 185 19.57 6.34 -14.94
N ILE A 186 18.78 6.78 -15.93
CA ILE A 186 18.88 8.14 -16.48
C ILE A 186 18.65 9.20 -15.40
N ILE A 187 17.68 9.00 -14.51
CA ILE A 187 17.43 9.90 -13.37
C ILE A 187 18.65 9.98 -12.44
N GLU A 188 19.27 8.84 -12.13
CA GLU A 188 20.48 8.82 -11.30
C GLU A 188 21.68 9.46 -11.97
N GLU A 189 21.92 9.17 -13.25
CA GLU A 189 22.98 9.78 -14.06
C GLU A 189 22.82 11.30 -14.09
N PHE A 190 21.59 11.81 -14.30
CA PHE A 190 21.32 13.25 -14.25
C PHE A 190 21.65 13.86 -12.89
N ARG A 191 21.30 13.18 -11.80
CA ARG A 191 21.51 13.66 -10.42
C ARG A 191 22.98 13.67 -9.99
N LYS A 192 23.75 12.70 -10.46
CA LYS A 192 25.19 12.55 -10.16
C LYS A 192 26.06 13.38 -11.11
N GLY A 193 25.53 13.79 -12.27
CA GLY A 193 26.25 14.61 -13.25
C GLY A 193 27.21 13.79 -14.11
N GLU A 194 28.35 14.37 -14.50
CA GLU A 194 29.38 13.69 -15.31
C GLU A 194 30.15 12.61 -14.54
N GLU A 195 29.86 12.39 -13.26
CA GLU A 195 30.45 11.30 -12.49
C GLU A 195 29.92 9.96 -13.01
N SER A 196 30.83 9.17 -13.58
CA SER A 196 30.55 7.84 -14.11
C SER A 196 29.98 6.95 -13.00
N THR A 197 28.66 6.76 -12.98
CA THR A 197 28.12 5.60 -12.30
C THR A 197 28.53 4.37 -13.08
N GLN A 198 29.26 3.47 -12.43
CA GLN A 198 29.26 2.09 -12.87
C GLN A 198 27.79 1.68 -13.02
N PRO A 199 27.39 1.05 -14.14
CA PRO A 199 26.04 0.55 -14.26
C PRO A 199 25.77 -0.28 -13.02
N ILE A 200 24.62 -0.06 -12.36
CA ILE A 200 24.07 -1.05 -11.44
C ILE A 200 23.69 -2.24 -12.33
N THR A 201 24.71 -2.98 -12.75
CA THR A 201 24.59 -4.35 -13.15
C THR A 201 24.27 -5.04 -11.84
N MET A 202 22.97 -5.18 -11.56
CA MET A 202 22.59 -6.47 -11.01
C MET A 202 23.24 -7.47 -11.95
N LYS A 203 24.19 -8.25 -11.43
CA LYS A 203 24.36 -9.59 -11.94
C LYS A 203 22.95 -10.17 -11.86
N ILE A 204 22.23 -10.13 -12.98
CA ILE A 204 21.23 -11.15 -13.24
C ILE A 204 22.07 -12.39 -13.12
N SER A 205 21.98 -13.07 -11.98
CA SER A 205 22.52 -14.41 -11.89
C SER A 205 21.75 -15.16 -12.97
N ASN A 206 22.40 -15.33 -14.12
CA ASN A 206 22.11 -16.40 -15.06
C ASN A 206 22.50 -17.73 -14.39
N GLU A 207 22.05 -17.95 -13.15
CA GLU A 207 21.97 -19.28 -12.55
C GLU A 207 20.64 -19.88 -13.01
N GLY A 208 20.53 -20.02 -14.34
CA GLY A 208 19.48 -20.75 -15.01
C GLY A 208 19.68 -22.26 -14.97
N ASP A 209 20.78 -22.76 -14.40
CA ASP A 209 21.18 -24.17 -14.44
C ASP A 209 21.62 -24.75 -13.09
N LEU A 210 20.96 -24.36 -11.98
CA LEU A 210 21.16 -25.05 -10.70
C LEU A 210 20.03 -26.05 -10.39
N PRO A 211 20.38 -27.28 -9.96
CA PRO A 211 19.44 -28.38 -9.64
C PRO A 211 18.52 -27.98 -8.47
N PRO A 212 17.43 -28.72 -8.19
CA PRO A 212 16.16 -28.15 -7.72
C PRO A 212 16.36 -27.22 -6.52
N LYS A 213 15.91 -25.97 -6.69
CA LYS A 213 15.96 -24.89 -5.69
C LYS A 213 15.53 -25.47 -4.34
N SER A 214 16.40 -25.40 -3.32
CA SER A 214 16.03 -25.88 -2.00
C SER A 214 14.81 -25.10 -1.47
N PRO A 215 13.91 -25.72 -0.70
CA PRO A 215 12.86 -24.99 -0.01
C PRO A 215 13.46 -23.97 0.97
N LEU A 216 12.93 -22.74 1.00
CA LEU A 216 13.29 -21.79 2.05
C LEU A 216 12.73 -22.29 3.38
N SER A 217 13.55 -22.36 4.42
CA SER A 217 13.07 -22.63 5.78
C SER A 217 13.46 -21.46 6.66
N MET A 218 12.46 -20.66 7.04
CA MET A 218 12.64 -19.46 7.85
C MET A 218 11.40 -19.25 8.69
N SER A 219 11.53 -19.39 10.02
CA SER A 219 10.41 -19.22 10.94
C SER A 219 9.85 -17.80 10.87
N LYS A 220 8.61 -17.62 11.33
CA LYS A 220 7.98 -16.30 11.35
C LYS A 220 8.81 -15.30 12.15
N GLU A 221 9.35 -15.69 13.29
CA GLU A 221 10.17 -14.81 14.14
C GLU A 221 11.41 -14.31 13.41
N ASP A 222 12.07 -15.18 12.64
CA ASP A 222 13.26 -14.80 11.88
C ASP A 222 12.91 -13.93 10.67
N ARG A 223 11.78 -14.19 9.99
CA ARG A 223 11.26 -13.29 8.96
C ARG A 223 10.95 -11.91 9.55
N THR A 224 10.26 -11.84 10.68
CA THR A 224 9.94 -10.58 11.37
C THR A 224 11.21 -9.83 11.80
N LYS A 225 12.23 -10.52 12.33
CA LYS A 225 13.53 -9.89 12.66
C LYS A 225 14.20 -9.29 11.42
N TYR A 226 14.19 -10.02 10.30
CA TYR A 226 14.72 -9.50 9.03
C TYR A 226 13.94 -8.27 8.56
N LEU A 227 12.61 -8.32 8.62
CA LEU A 227 11.73 -7.23 8.23
C LEU A 227 11.93 -6.00 9.11
N ASP A 228 12.04 -6.17 10.44
CA ASP A 228 12.32 -5.08 11.39
C ASP A 228 13.68 -4.41 11.11
N ARG A 229 14.71 -5.21 10.82
CA ARG A 229 16.05 -4.72 10.49
C ARG A 229 16.05 -3.89 9.20
N THR A 230 15.32 -4.34 8.18
CA THR A 230 15.32 -3.74 6.84
C THR A 230 14.33 -2.60 6.68
N LEU A 231 13.31 -2.47 7.55
CA LEU A 231 12.23 -1.49 7.44
C LEU A 231 12.69 -0.03 7.26
N LYS A 232 13.83 0.33 7.88
CA LYS A 232 14.43 1.67 7.82
C LYS A 232 15.17 1.97 6.50
N GLN A 233 15.53 0.96 5.73
CA GLN A 233 16.18 1.14 4.44
C GLN A 233 15.21 1.76 3.43
N LYS A 234 15.74 2.32 2.34
CA LYS A 234 14.92 2.69 1.17
C LYS A 234 14.24 1.46 0.60
N LYS A 235 12.99 1.58 0.14
CA LYS A 235 12.16 0.44 -0.28
C LYS A 235 12.78 -0.30 -1.47
N GLU A 236 13.44 0.41 -2.38
CA GLU A 236 14.18 -0.15 -3.50
C GLU A 236 15.30 -1.07 -3.01
N LYS A 237 16.08 -0.62 -2.02
CA LYS A 237 17.15 -1.44 -1.41
C LYS A 237 16.61 -2.66 -0.68
N GLN A 238 15.48 -2.51 0.03
CA GLN A 238 14.84 -3.65 0.71
C GLN A 238 14.44 -4.73 -0.31
N LEU A 239 13.90 -4.32 -1.45
CA LEU A 239 13.47 -5.20 -2.53
C LEU A 239 14.66 -5.87 -3.23
N ASP A 240 15.70 -5.12 -3.57
CA ASP A 240 16.89 -5.66 -4.22
C ASP A 240 17.63 -6.64 -3.31
N GLU A 241 17.76 -6.33 -2.00
CA GLU A 241 18.31 -7.23 -0.99
C GLU A 241 17.47 -8.50 -0.87
N PHE A 242 16.13 -8.38 -0.92
CA PHE A 242 15.23 -9.52 -0.83
C PHE A 242 15.33 -10.43 -2.06
N ILE A 243 15.29 -9.85 -3.26
CA ILE A 243 15.29 -10.61 -4.52
C ILE A 243 16.61 -11.37 -4.67
N SER A 244 17.73 -10.68 -4.44
CA SER A 244 19.07 -11.30 -4.53
C SER A 244 19.27 -12.45 -3.55
N ARG A 245 18.64 -12.40 -2.37
CA ARG A 245 18.81 -13.42 -1.33
C ARG A 245 17.81 -14.55 -1.38
N PHE A 246 16.55 -14.30 -1.75
CA PHE A 246 15.46 -15.24 -1.50
C PHE A 246 14.71 -15.70 -2.76
N MET A 247 14.73 -14.96 -3.86
CA MET A 247 13.96 -15.37 -5.07
C MET A 247 14.59 -16.56 -5.81
N GLY A 248 15.76 -17.02 -5.39
CA GLY A 248 16.41 -18.25 -5.83
C GLY A 248 15.86 -19.55 -5.23
N TYR A 249 14.98 -19.51 -4.22
CA TYR A 249 14.44 -20.72 -3.54
C TYR A 249 13.21 -21.33 -4.26
N ASP A 250 12.80 -22.54 -3.85
CA ASP A 250 11.62 -23.23 -4.42
C ASP A 250 10.35 -22.37 -4.28
N PRO A 251 9.65 -22.03 -5.38
CA PRO A 251 8.44 -21.21 -5.33
C PRO A 251 7.18 -21.96 -4.86
N ASN A 252 7.24 -23.30 -4.72
CA ASN A 252 6.12 -24.13 -4.29
C ASN A 252 6.29 -24.73 -2.89
N LYS A 253 7.52 -24.77 -2.37
CA LYS A 253 7.84 -25.43 -1.09
C LYS A 253 8.59 -24.50 -0.14
N GLY A 254 8.37 -24.71 1.16
CA GLY A 254 8.98 -23.90 2.20
C GLY A 254 8.24 -22.58 2.40
N ASP A 255 8.99 -21.57 2.84
CA ASP A 255 8.45 -20.31 3.37
C ASP A 255 8.56 -19.12 2.40
N LEU A 256 9.02 -19.32 1.16
CA LEU A 256 9.27 -18.22 0.21
C LEU A 256 7.99 -17.41 -0.10
N ASN A 257 6.89 -18.11 -0.37
CA ASN A 257 5.57 -17.51 -0.60
C ASN A 257 5.14 -16.66 0.61
N LEU A 258 5.28 -17.21 1.83
CA LEU A 258 4.96 -16.47 3.05
C LEU A 258 5.85 -15.24 3.20
N PHE A 259 7.13 -15.35 2.87
CA PHE A 259 8.06 -14.23 3.00
C PHE A 259 7.83 -13.12 1.97
N VAL A 260 7.44 -13.47 0.73
CA VAL A 260 7.04 -12.48 -0.29
C VAL A 260 5.82 -11.69 0.17
N ARG A 261 4.83 -12.39 0.75
CA ARG A 261 3.67 -11.76 1.40
C ARG A 261 4.13 -10.82 2.52
N ASP A 262 4.84 -11.35 3.51
CA ASP A 262 5.26 -10.60 4.70
C ASP A 262 6.11 -9.37 4.31
N LEU A 263 7.02 -9.47 3.32
CA LEU A 263 7.79 -8.33 2.79
C LEU A 263 6.89 -7.20 2.27
N TYR A 264 5.96 -7.51 1.38
CA TYR A 264 5.13 -6.48 0.79
C TYR A 264 4.25 -5.81 1.86
N TYR A 265 3.56 -6.61 2.67
CA TYR A 265 2.57 -6.10 3.60
C TYR A 265 3.18 -5.49 4.85
N GLU A 266 4.27 -6.02 5.40
CA GLU A 266 4.86 -5.48 6.63
C GLU A 266 5.85 -4.34 6.38
N ASN A 267 6.52 -4.32 5.23
CA ASN A 267 7.61 -3.37 4.97
C ASN A 267 7.37 -2.39 3.82
N LEU A 268 6.82 -2.85 2.69
CA LEU A 268 6.75 -2.03 1.47
C LEU A 268 5.45 -1.23 1.35
N GLN A 269 4.33 -1.79 1.79
CA GLN A 269 3.09 -1.05 1.98
C GLN A 269 3.20 -0.29 3.31
N ARG A 270 3.18 1.05 3.33
CA ARG A 270 3.18 1.81 4.58
C ARG A 270 1.81 2.40 4.89
N LEU A 271 1.60 2.75 6.16
CA LEU A 271 0.43 3.51 6.57
C LEU A 271 0.55 4.99 6.20
N ALA A 272 -0.56 5.57 5.76
CA ALA A 272 -0.70 7.00 5.58
C ALA A 272 -1.60 7.57 6.69
N TYR A 273 -1.19 8.69 7.27
CA TYR A 273 -1.86 9.29 8.42
C TYR A 273 -2.47 10.63 8.03
N PRO A 274 -3.78 10.84 8.22
CA PRO A 274 -4.33 12.19 8.16
C PRO A 274 -3.90 12.96 9.42
N PHE A 275 -3.11 14.01 9.23
CA PHE A 275 -2.65 14.90 10.31
C PHE A 275 -3.01 16.37 10.06
N SER A 276 -3.67 16.66 8.94
CA SER A 276 -4.06 17.99 8.50
C SER A 276 -5.47 17.94 7.92
N ASN A 277 -6.21 19.04 8.06
CA ASN A 277 -7.48 19.24 7.37
C ASN A 277 -7.27 19.60 5.88
N ASP A 278 -6.04 19.95 5.48
CA ASP A 278 -5.67 20.15 4.09
C ASP A 278 -5.39 18.79 3.42
N MET A 279 -6.30 18.36 2.54
CA MET A 279 -6.23 17.08 1.83
C MET A 279 -5.01 16.96 0.91
N SER A 280 -4.35 18.06 0.56
CA SER A 280 -3.17 18.03 -0.30
C SER A 280 -1.99 17.29 0.34
N TYR A 281 -1.83 17.30 1.68
CA TYR A 281 -0.81 16.48 2.34
C TYR A 281 -1.04 14.99 2.11
N PHE A 282 -2.30 14.60 2.20
CA PHE A 282 -2.71 13.23 2.09
C PHE A 282 -2.58 12.71 0.65
N ALA A 283 -2.86 13.56 -0.34
CA ALA A 283 -2.63 13.23 -1.75
C ALA A 283 -1.14 13.02 -2.08
N ILE A 284 -0.24 13.86 -1.56
CA ILE A 284 1.20 13.67 -1.73
C ILE A 284 1.65 12.35 -1.11
N ASP A 285 1.16 12.02 0.08
CA ASP A 285 1.49 10.75 0.73
C ASP A 285 1.04 9.55 -0.12
N TYR A 286 -0.12 9.61 -0.78
CA TYR A 286 -0.55 8.58 -1.74
C TYR A 286 0.35 8.49 -2.97
N PHE A 287 0.75 9.62 -3.56
CA PHE A 287 1.64 9.61 -4.73
C PHE A 287 3.03 9.07 -4.40
N GLN A 288 3.61 9.49 -3.27
CA GLN A 288 4.85 8.92 -2.75
C GLN A 288 4.70 7.40 -2.53
N GLU A 289 3.59 6.98 -1.92
CA GLU A 289 3.35 5.57 -1.64
C GLU A 289 3.17 4.72 -2.90
N ASN A 290 2.68 5.28 -4.00
CA ASN A 290 2.64 4.56 -5.28
C ASN A 290 4.00 4.48 -5.96
N LEU A 291 4.81 5.54 -5.95
CA LEU A 291 6.19 5.48 -6.46
C LEU A 291 6.98 4.38 -5.79
N ASN A 292 6.89 4.37 -4.47
CA ASN A 292 7.49 3.38 -3.60
C ASN A 292 7.07 1.92 -3.91
N LYS A 293 5.95 1.73 -4.62
CA LYS A 293 5.43 0.41 -5.03
C LYS A 293 5.69 0.11 -6.50
N GLU A 294 6.11 1.08 -7.31
CA GLU A 294 6.37 0.86 -8.72
C GLU A 294 7.51 -0.15 -8.91
N ASP A 295 8.62 -0.01 -8.17
CA ASP A 295 9.73 -0.97 -8.23
C ASP A 295 9.27 -2.38 -7.89
N PHE A 296 8.48 -2.53 -6.81
CA PHE A 296 7.91 -3.82 -6.44
C PHE A 296 7.00 -4.37 -7.53
N LEU A 297 6.09 -3.54 -8.06
CA LEU A 297 5.17 -3.93 -9.13
C LEU A 297 5.95 -4.44 -10.34
N ARG A 298 6.93 -3.67 -10.84
CA ARG A 298 7.69 -4.02 -12.05
C ARG A 298 8.51 -5.29 -11.85
N GLN A 299 9.19 -5.40 -10.70
CA GLN A 299 10.01 -6.58 -10.39
C GLN A 299 9.14 -7.83 -10.20
N MET A 300 8.01 -7.72 -9.49
CA MET A 300 7.13 -8.86 -9.25
C MET A 300 6.27 -9.23 -10.46
N MET A 301 5.92 -8.29 -11.34
CA MET A 301 5.29 -8.62 -12.63
C MET A 301 6.20 -9.50 -13.47
N ALA A 302 7.49 -9.15 -13.55
CA ALA A 302 8.50 -9.95 -14.25
C ALA A 302 8.78 -11.29 -13.54
N ALA A 303 8.78 -11.33 -12.21
CA ALA A 303 8.90 -12.60 -11.49
C ALA A 303 7.67 -13.49 -11.70
N LEU A 304 6.47 -12.91 -11.77
CA LEU A 304 5.22 -13.63 -11.95
C LEU A 304 5.14 -14.31 -13.32
N SER A 305 5.65 -13.70 -14.40
CA SER A 305 5.65 -14.34 -15.72
C SER A 305 6.38 -15.70 -15.68
N ALA A 306 7.46 -15.81 -14.90
CA ALA A 306 8.21 -17.04 -14.69
C ALA A 306 7.62 -17.96 -13.59
N GLN A 307 6.83 -17.43 -12.66
CA GLN A 307 6.34 -18.15 -11.47
C GLN A 307 4.83 -18.40 -11.47
N LEU A 308 4.14 -18.12 -12.58
CA LEU A 308 2.72 -18.40 -12.72
C LEU A 308 2.47 -19.90 -12.52
N GLY A 309 1.47 -20.26 -11.71
CA GLY A 309 1.23 -21.67 -11.36
C GLY A 309 1.89 -22.14 -10.07
N THR A 310 2.54 -21.24 -9.30
CA THR A 310 3.23 -21.59 -8.05
C THR A 310 2.60 -20.92 -6.83
N ASN A 311 2.88 -21.42 -5.61
CA ASN A 311 2.44 -20.80 -4.37
C ASN A 311 2.96 -19.35 -4.24
N THR A 312 4.23 -19.12 -4.59
CA THR A 312 4.81 -17.76 -4.62
C THR A 312 4.12 -16.88 -5.67
N GLY A 313 3.83 -17.41 -6.86
CA GLY A 313 3.07 -16.70 -7.89
C GLY A 313 1.67 -16.28 -7.42
N THR A 314 1.00 -17.10 -6.61
CA THR A 314 -0.28 -16.77 -5.99
C THR A 314 -0.17 -15.58 -5.02
N GLU A 315 0.86 -15.55 -4.18
CA GLU A 315 1.12 -14.43 -3.27
C GLU A 315 1.47 -13.14 -4.02
N ILE A 316 2.26 -13.25 -5.09
CA ILE A 316 2.57 -12.13 -5.98
C ILE A 316 1.28 -11.57 -6.60
N LEU A 317 0.38 -12.41 -7.12
CA LEU A 317 -0.90 -11.98 -7.70
C LEU A 317 -1.79 -11.23 -6.71
N PHE A 318 -1.87 -11.70 -5.46
CA PHE A 318 -2.57 -10.98 -4.41
C PHE A 318 -1.97 -9.59 -4.14
N THR A 319 -0.65 -9.51 -4.11
CA THR A 319 0.03 -8.22 -3.95
C THR A 319 -0.20 -7.29 -5.13
N ILE A 320 -0.16 -7.79 -6.37
CA ILE A 320 -0.45 -6.98 -7.56
C ILE A 320 -1.88 -6.46 -7.51
N GLU A 321 -2.86 -7.30 -7.19
CA GLU A 321 -4.25 -6.88 -6.99
C GLU A 321 -4.35 -5.71 -5.98
N ASN A 322 -3.66 -5.82 -4.85
CA ASN A 322 -3.59 -4.78 -3.84
C ASN A 322 -2.96 -3.48 -4.39
N ILE A 323 -1.86 -3.56 -5.13
CA ILE A 323 -1.24 -2.39 -5.77
C ILE A 323 -2.23 -1.69 -6.70
N TYR A 324 -3.01 -2.44 -7.50
CA TYR A 324 -4.03 -1.85 -8.37
C TYR A 324 -5.14 -1.16 -7.57
N TYR A 325 -5.58 -1.71 -6.43
CA TYR A 325 -6.50 -0.99 -5.55
C TYR A 325 -5.92 0.34 -5.05
N ILE A 326 -4.67 0.34 -4.59
CA ILE A 326 -4.01 1.56 -4.07
C ILE A 326 -3.90 2.61 -5.18
N GLN A 327 -3.51 2.21 -6.39
CA GLN A 327 -3.42 3.11 -7.53
C GLN A 327 -4.80 3.67 -7.93
N GLY A 328 -5.86 2.86 -7.84
CA GLY A 328 -7.24 3.34 -7.97
C GLY A 328 -7.59 4.42 -6.95
N LYS A 329 -7.24 4.22 -5.67
CA LYS A 329 -7.45 5.23 -4.60
C LYS A 329 -6.59 6.47 -4.75
N ALA A 330 -5.37 6.35 -5.25
CA ALA A 330 -4.55 7.51 -5.59
C ALA A 330 -5.13 8.31 -6.76
N LEU A 331 -5.69 7.63 -7.77
CA LEU A 331 -6.39 8.29 -8.86
C LEU A 331 -7.70 8.96 -8.39
N GLU A 332 -8.38 8.39 -7.41
CA GLU A 332 -9.47 9.08 -6.73
C GLU A 332 -8.98 10.37 -6.03
N GLN A 333 -7.85 10.32 -5.32
CA GLN A 333 -7.25 11.53 -4.71
C GLN A 333 -6.87 12.58 -5.76
N TYR A 334 -6.36 12.17 -6.92
CA TYR A 334 -6.10 13.06 -8.04
C TYR A 334 -7.34 13.88 -8.44
N PHE A 335 -8.51 13.24 -8.58
CA PHE A 335 -9.74 13.96 -8.91
C PHE A 335 -10.20 14.91 -7.81
N ARG A 336 -10.07 14.51 -6.54
CA ARG A 336 -10.39 15.37 -5.39
C ARG A 336 -9.46 16.58 -5.30
N VAL A 337 -8.16 16.38 -5.54
CA VAL A 337 -7.15 17.44 -5.53
C VAL A 337 -7.37 18.45 -6.63
N ARG A 338 -7.77 18.02 -7.84
CA ARG A 338 -8.04 18.95 -8.95
C ARG A 338 -9.03 20.05 -8.54
N ASP A 339 -10.09 19.67 -7.86
CA ASP A 339 -11.11 20.62 -7.40
C ASP A 339 -10.56 21.51 -6.26
N TYR A 340 -9.69 20.96 -5.41
CA TYR A 340 -9.01 21.70 -4.35
C TYR A 340 -8.00 22.74 -4.90
N LEU A 341 -7.19 22.37 -5.90
CA LEU A 341 -6.22 23.25 -6.56
C LEU A 341 -6.91 24.46 -7.18
N ARG A 342 -8.07 24.26 -7.80
CA ARG A 342 -8.86 25.35 -8.40
C ARG A 342 -9.27 26.40 -7.37
N ASN A 343 -9.58 25.98 -6.15
CA ASN A 343 -10.11 26.83 -5.08
C ASN A 343 -9.03 27.32 -4.08
N SER A 344 -7.77 26.93 -4.27
CA SER A 344 -6.66 27.27 -3.37
C SER A 344 -6.25 28.75 -3.43
N THR A 345 -5.81 29.29 -2.29
CA THR A 345 -5.39 30.70 -2.17
C THR A 345 -4.03 30.95 -2.86
N PRO A 346 -3.69 32.22 -3.19
CA PRO A 346 -2.38 32.55 -3.74
C PRO A 346 -1.20 32.08 -2.88
N GLU A 347 -1.33 32.14 -1.56
CA GLU A 347 -0.30 31.72 -0.61
C GLU A 347 -0.09 30.20 -0.65
N GLN A 348 -1.17 29.42 -0.66
CA GLN A 348 -1.10 27.96 -0.76
C GLN A 348 -0.41 27.52 -2.06
N LYS A 349 -0.65 28.22 -3.16
CA LYS A 349 -0.02 27.96 -4.46
C LYS A 349 1.50 28.24 -4.47
N GLN A 350 2.02 28.98 -3.50
CA GLN A 350 3.46 29.21 -3.33
C GLN A 350 4.16 28.11 -2.50
N THR A 351 3.44 27.05 -2.12
CA THR A 351 4.02 25.90 -1.43
C THR A 351 4.42 24.80 -2.42
N LEU A 352 5.50 24.08 -2.09
CA LEU A 352 6.06 23.01 -2.92
C LEU A 352 5.04 21.88 -3.18
N ARG A 353 4.20 21.63 -2.18
CA ARG A 353 3.11 20.64 -2.24
C ARG A 353 2.11 20.95 -3.35
N TYR A 354 1.60 22.18 -3.40
CA TYR A 354 0.59 22.54 -4.40
C TYR A 354 1.18 22.57 -5.81
N GLU A 355 2.42 23.03 -5.94
CA GLU A 355 3.12 22.97 -7.23
C GLU A 355 3.28 21.53 -7.71
N THR A 356 3.67 20.61 -6.82
CA THR A 356 3.78 19.19 -7.13
C THR A 356 2.44 18.62 -7.64
N LEU A 357 1.34 18.94 -6.95
CA LEU A 357 0.01 18.49 -7.34
C LEU A 357 -0.42 19.07 -8.70
N ARG A 358 -0.10 20.34 -8.98
CA ARG A 358 -0.35 20.98 -10.28
C ARG A 358 0.40 20.26 -11.41
N GLN A 359 1.67 19.92 -11.20
CA GLN A 359 2.47 19.21 -12.20
C GLN A 359 1.94 17.79 -12.44
N VAL A 360 1.53 17.08 -11.39
CA VAL A 360 0.86 15.78 -11.51
C VAL A 360 -0.45 15.90 -12.29
N GLU A 361 -1.27 16.93 -12.03
CA GLU A 361 -2.49 17.21 -12.82
C GLU A 361 -2.18 17.35 -14.31
N LEU A 362 -1.19 18.19 -14.65
CA LEU A 362 -0.80 18.42 -16.04
C LEU A 362 -0.28 17.14 -16.71
N LYS A 363 0.51 16.34 -16.00
CA LYS A 363 1.09 15.08 -16.49
C LYS A 363 0.02 14.06 -16.90
N TYR A 364 -1.01 13.86 -16.07
CA TYR A 364 -2.01 12.81 -16.32
C TYR A 364 -3.25 13.27 -17.08
N LYS A 365 -3.49 14.57 -17.21
CA LYS A 365 -4.68 15.12 -17.87
C LYS A 365 -4.93 14.52 -19.26
N LYS A 366 -3.91 14.50 -20.12
CA LYS A 366 -4.04 13.98 -21.50
C LYS A 366 -4.32 12.48 -21.51
N LEU A 367 -3.56 11.71 -20.71
CA LEU A 367 -3.73 10.26 -20.60
C LEU A 367 -5.12 9.88 -20.10
N LEU A 368 -5.64 10.59 -19.10
CA LEU A 368 -6.99 10.36 -18.57
C LEU A 368 -8.09 10.64 -19.61
N GLN A 369 -7.92 11.69 -20.42
CA GLN A 369 -8.82 11.98 -21.55
C GLN A 369 -8.78 10.86 -22.60
N GLU A 370 -7.58 10.42 -23.00
CA GLU A 370 -7.39 9.32 -23.96
C GLU A 370 -8.03 8.00 -23.46
N LYS A 371 -7.88 7.71 -22.16
CA LYS A 371 -8.47 6.51 -21.51
C LYS A 371 -9.95 6.67 -21.15
N LYS A 372 -10.56 7.83 -21.42
CA LYS A 372 -11.96 8.16 -21.09
C LYS A 372 -12.25 7.96 -19.59
N ILE A 373 -11.34 8.41 -18.74
CA ILE A 373 -11.50 8.41 -17.28
C ILE A 373 -11.63 9.87 -16.84
N LEU A 374 -12.87 10.34 -16.66
CA LEU A 374 -13.15 11.77 -16.48
C LEU A 374 -13.44 12.14 -15.01
N ASN A 375 -13.78 11.14 -14.20
CA ASN A 375 -14.19 11.31 -12.82
C ASN A 375 -13.82 10.06 -11.97
N VAL A 376 -14.11 10.15 -10.66
CA VAL A 376 -13.89 9.05 -9.70
C VAL A 376 -14.64 7.78 -10.09
N LEU A 377 -15.84 7.90 -10.67
CA LEU A 377 -16.64 6.74 -11.06
C LEU A 377 -15.99 5.94 -12.20
N ASP A 378 -15.47 6.63 -13.20
CA ASP A 378 -14.79 5.99 -14.33
C ASP A 378 -13.49 5.31 -13.89
N ALA A 379 -12.79 5.90 -12.92
CA ALA A 379 -11.57 5.34 -12.34
C ALA A 379 -11.88 4.05 -11.58
N GLU A 380 -12.88 4.08 -10.68
CA GLU A 380 -13.28 2.90 -9.93
C GLU A 380 -13.72 1.76 -10.87
N ASP A 381 -14.51 2.04 -11.92
CA ASP A 381 -14.89 1.03 -12.92
C ASP A 381 -13.67 0.39 -13.61
N ALA A 382 -12.69 1.21 -14.02
CA ALA A 382 -11.50 0.72 -14.71
C ALA A 382 -10.65 -0.19 -13.80
N TYR A 383 -10.42 0.23 -12.56
CA TYR A 383 -9.62 -0.53 -11.60
C TYR A 383 -10.34 -1.78 -11.07
N VAL A 384 -11.66 -1.72 -10.83
CA VAL A 384 -12.45 -2.90 -10.43
C VAL A 384 -12.38 -4.00 -11.48
N LYS A 385 -12.57 -3.67 -12.76
CA LYS A 385 -12.45 -4.64 -13.86
C LYS A 385 -11.09 -5.32 -13.88
N LYS A 386 -10.02 -4.52 -13.81
CA LYS A 386 -8.66 -5.04 -13.82
C LYS A 386 -8.34 -5.91 -12.58
N ARG A 387 -8.80 -5.53 -11.39
CA ARG A 387 -8.62 -6.31 -10.16
C ARG A 387 -9.35 -7.66 -10.24
N ILE A 388 -10.55 -7.68 -10.82
CA ILE A 388 -11.28 -8.93 -11.10
C ILE A 388 -10.49 -9.81 -12.06
N ASP A 389 -9.93 -9.26 -13.15
CA ASP A 389 -9.11 -10.03 -14.10
C ASP A 389 -7.86 -10.64 -13.43
N ILE A 390 -7.22 -9.92 -12.50
CA ILE A 390 -6.09 -10.41 -11.70
C ILE A 390 -6.53 -11.57 -10.80
N LEU A 391 -7.64 -11.43 -10.09
CA LEU A 391 -8.18 -12.48 -9.22
C LEU A 391 -8.64 -13.71 -10.00
N ASP A 392 -9.19 -13.53 -11.20
CA ASP A 392 -9.54 -14.64 -12.09
C ASP A 392 -8.30 -15.37 -12.59
N THR A 393 -7.23 -14.63 -12.87
CA THR A 393 -5.91 -15.22 -13.17
C THR A 393 -5.37 -16.00 -11.97
N LEU A 394 -5.51 -15.48 -10.75
CA LEU A 394 -5.11 -16.16 -9.52
C LEU A 394 -5.90 -17.46 -9.30
N ILE A 395 -7.22 -17.39 -9.32
CA ILE A 395 -8.10 -18.54 -9.06
C ILE A 395 -7.86 -19.65 -10.10
N LYS A 396 -7.61 -19.28 -11.36
CA LYS A 396 -7.36 -20.23 -12.44
C LYS A 396 -6.00 -20.92 -12.35
N ASN A 397 -4.96 -20.23 -11.88
CA ASN A 397 -3.59 -20.71 -11.96
C ASN A 397 -3.01 -21.16 -10.61
N THR A 398 -3.63 -20.87 -9.47
CA THR A 398 -3.07 -21.29 -8.17
C THR A 398 -3.00 -22.82 -8.05
N PRO A 399 -1.85 -23.40 -7.65
CA PRO A 399 -1.68 -24.85 -7.63
C PRO A 399 -2.45 -25.49 -6.47
N ASN A 400 -3.06 -26.66 -6.70
CA ASN A 400 -3.70 -27.48 -5.67
C ASN A 400 -4.69 -26.71 -4.77
N PHE A 401 -5.39 -25.71 -5.31
CA PHE A 401 -6.29 -24.83 -4.55
C PHE A 401 -5.62 -23.99 -3.44
N TYR A 402 -4.31 -23.76 -3.51
CA TYR A 402 -3.59 -22.92 -2.55
C TYR A 402 -4.22 -21.54 -2.48
N ARG A 403 -4.74 -21.17 -1.29
CA ARG A 403 -5.41 -19.89 -1.02
C ARG A 403 -6.56 -19.52 -1.96
N THR A 404 -7.15 -20.49 -2.67
CA THR A 404 -8.29 -20.23 -3.58
C THR A 404 -9.49 -19.63 -2.84
N LYS A 405 -9.69 -20.01 -1.56
CA LYS A 405 -10.74 -19.43 -0.71
C LYS A 405 -10.56 -17.92 -0.53
N ASP A 406 -9.34 -17.44 -0.27
CA ASP A 406 -9.05 -16.01 -0.18
C ASP A 406 -9.27 -15.31 -1.54
N GLY A 407 -8.87 -15.94 -2.65
CA GLY A 407 -9.09 -15.39 -3.99
C GLY A 407 -10.58 -15.19 -4.31
N ILE A 408 -11.41 -16.19 -4.00
CA ILE A 408 -12.86 -16.11 -4.18
C ILE A 408 -13.48 -15.10 -3.22
N PHE A 409 -13.04 -15.08 -1.96
CA PHE A 409 -13.50 -14.11 -0.96
C PHE A 409 -13.25 -12.67 -1.41
N GLU A 410 -12.05 -12.38 -1.91
CA GLU A 410 -11.73 -11.03 -2.36
C GLU A 410 -12.45 -10.63 -3.63
N LYS A 411 -12.66 -11.58 -4.54
CA LYS A 411 -13.50 -11.33 -5.72
C LYS A 411 -14.95 -11.02 -5.30
N ALA A 412 -15.49 -11.77 -4.35
CA ALA A 412 -16.81 -11.54 -3.78
C ALA A 412 -16.90 -10.16 -3.12
N LYS A 413 -15.90 -9.79 -2.31
CA LYS A 413 -15.82 -8.47 -1.67
C LYS A 413 -15.83 -7.34 -2.70
N ILE A 414 -14.99 -7.42 -3.74
CA ILE A 414 -14.91 -6.37 -4.77
C ILE A 414 -16.27 -6.21 -5.47
N LEU A 415 -16.92 -7.32 -5.83
CA LEU A 415 -18.25 -7.27 -6.43
C LEU A 415 -19.29 -6.70 -5.47
N TRP A 416 -19.21 -7.05 -4.19
CA TRP A 416 -20.11 -6.52 -3.17
C TRP A 416 -20.00 -5.00 -3.03
N GLU A 417 -18.78 -4.50 -2.78
CA GLU A 417 -18.46 -3.07 -2.65
C GLU A 417 -18.86 -2.31 -3.93
N TYR A 418 -18.53 -2.86 -5.10
CA TYR A 418 -18.86 -2.25 -6.39
C TYR A 418 -20.37 -2.23 -6.65
N GLY A 419 -21.07 -3.31 -6.32
CA GLY A 419 -22.53 -3.41 -6.45
C GLY A 419 -23.26 -2.45 -5.52
N GLN A 420 -22.80 -2.27 -4.28
CA GLN A 420 -23.32 -1.24 -3.37
C GLN A 420 -23.15 0.16 -3.96
N TRP A 421 -21.95 0.46 -4.43
CA TRP A 421 -21.64 1.78 -4.97
C TRP A 421 -22.36 2.09 -6.28
N LYS A 422 -22.53 1.10 -7.19
CA LYS A 422 -23.35 1.22 -8.40
C LYS A 422 -24.85 1.16 -8.14
N GLN A 423 -25.26 0.76 -6.93
CA GLN A 423 -26.64 0.39 -6.62
C GLN A 423 -27.18 -0.69 -7.57
N ASP A 424 -26.32 -1.64 -7.95
CA ASP A 424 -26.66 -2.72 -8.89
C ASP A 424 -26.88 -4.05 -8.13
N PRO A 425 -28.14 -4.51 -8.00
CA PRO A 425 -28.46 -5.73 -7.27
C PRO A 425 -27.94 -7.00 -7.97
N LYS A 426 -27.67 -6.96 -9.28
CA LYS A 426 -27.14 -8.12 -10.00
C LYS A 426 -25.70 -8.38 -9.58
N ILE A 427 -24.88 -7.33 -9.49
CA ILE A 427 -23.49 -7.43 -9.05
C ILE A 427 -23.43 -7.92 -7.59
N GLN A 428 -24.34 -7.43 -6.74
CA GLN A 428 -24.47 -7.91 -5.36
C GLN A 428 -24.85 -9.40 -5.31
N SER A 429 -25.78 -9.86 -6.15
CA SER A 429 -26.14 -11.27 -6.25
C SER A 429 -24.94 -12.13 -6.68
N ASP A 430 -24.14 -11.66 -7.64
CA ASP A 430 -22.94 -12.37 -8.07
C ASP A 430 -21.87 -12.47 -6.97
N ALA A 431 -21.72 -11.42 -6.13
CA ALA A 431 -20.89 -11.49 -4.93
C ALA A 431 -21.37 -12.56 -3.94
N LEU A 432 -22.68 -12.63 -3.69
CA LEU A 432 -23.26 -13.62 -2.78
C LEU A 432 -23.02 -15.05 -3.28
N LYS A 433 -23.22 -15.30 -4.57
CA LYS A 433 -22.93 -16.62 -5.18
C LYS A 433 -21.50 -17.06 -4.91
N LEU A 434 -20.52 -16.15 -4.97
CA LEU A 434 -19.13 -16.45 -4.64
C LEU A 434 -18.95 -16.77 -3.15
N PHE A 435 -19.55 -16.00 -2.23
CA PHE A 435 -19.50 -16.33 -0.80
C PHE A 435 -20.06 -17.74 -0.52
N TYR A 436 -21.17 -18.13 -1.15
CA TYR A 436 -21.75 -19.47 -1.01
C TYR A 436 -20.91 -20.60 -1.64
N GLN A 437 -19.95 -20.28 -2.51
CA GLN A 437 -19.04 -21.27 -3.10
C GLN A 437 -17.87 -21.60 -2.17
N ILE A 438 -17.41 -20.66 -1.33
CA ILE A 438 -16.22 -20.80 -0.48
C ILE A 438 -16.22 -22.09 0.38
N PRO A 439 -17.32 -22.50 1.04
CA PRO A 439 -17.33 -23.74 1.84
C PRO A 439 -17.09 -25.01 1.03
N LYS A 440 -17.35 -24.98 -0.28
CA LYS A 440 -17.21 -26.13 -1.20
C LYS A 440 -15.79 -26.29 -1.73
N ILE A 441 -14.92 -25.32 -1.48
CA ILE A 441 -13.54 -25.31 -1.96
C ILE A 441 -12.64 -26.07 -0.97
N PRO A 442 -11.74 -26.95 -1.44
CA PRO A 442 -10.75 -27.59 -0.58
C PRO A 442 -9.96 -26.58 0.25
N ASN A 443 -9.61 -26.95 1.48
CA ASN A 443 -8.76 -26.11 2.31
C ASN A 443 -7.29 -26.44 2.02
N ASN A 444 -6.58 -25.55 1.32
CA ASN A 444 -5.14 -25.65 1.11
C ASN A 444 -4.46 -24.29 1.27
N GLY A 445 -3.36 -24.26 2.03
CA GLY A 445 -2.74 -23.03 2.52
C GLY A 445 -3.57 -22.33 3.60
N ASP A 446 -3.15 -21.13 3.94
CA ASP A 446 -3.87 -20.26 4.87
C ASP A 446 -5.21 -19.81 4.26
N PHE A 447 -6.23 -19.64 5.11
CA PHE A 447 -7.44 -18.89 4.77
C PHE A 447 -7.50 -17.64 5.65
N LEU A 448 -6.88 -16.56 5.18
CA LEU A 448 -6.68 -15.35 5.98
C LEU A 448 -8.01 -14.66 6.31
N ASN A 449 -9.01 -14.75 5.43
CA ASN A 449 -10.32 -14.15 5.66
C ASN A 449 -11.31 -15.06 6.43
N LYS A 450 -10.83 -16.12 7.10
CA LYS A 450 -11.69 -17.12 7.73
C LYS A 450 -12.71 -16.53 8.70
N ASP A 451 -12.27 -15.77 9.70
CA ASP A 451 -13.17 -15.25 10.74
C ASP A 451 -14.20 -14.26 10.19
N THR A 452 -13.77 -13.45 9.20
CA THR A 452 -14.66 -12.54 8.47
C THR A 452 -15.69 -13.33 7.68
N PHE A 453 -15.24 -14.36 6.98
CA PHE A 453 -16.10 -15.22 6.18
C PHE A 453 -17.10 -15.97 7.06
N GLU A 454 -16.70 -16.51 8.21
CA GLU A 454 -17.59 -17.17 9.16
C GLU A 454 -18.67 -16.21 9.67
N SER A 455 -18.30 -14.96 9.97
CA SER A 455 -19.26 -13.91 10.34
C SER A 455 -20.27 -13.62 9.23
N ILE A 456 -19.80 -13.46 7.99
CA ILE A 456 -20.68 -13.27 6.82
C ILE A 456 -21.56 -14.50 6.59
N GLN A 457 -21.00 -15.71 6.72
CA GLN A 457 -21.72 -16.95 6.53
C GLN A 457 -22.87 -17.11 7.54
N LEU A 458 -22.67 -16.69 8.80
CA LEU A 458 -23.74 -16.65 9.80
C LEU A 458 -24.87 -15.70 9.38
N LEU A 459 -24.53 -14.50 8.90
CA LEU A 459 -25.51 -13.52 8.40
C LEU A 459 -26.29 -14.05 7.19
N LEU A 460 -25.63 -14.83 6.33
CA LEU A 460 -26.24 -15.41 5.13
C LEU A 460 -27.10 -16.64 5.44
N ARG A 461 -26.82 -17.38 6.52
CA ARG A 461 -27.62 -18.54 6.93
C ARG A 461 -29.09 -18.17 7.18
N ASP A 462 -29.33 -16.99 7.71
CA ASP A 462 -30.67 -16.47 8.01
C ASP A 462 -31.41 -15.98 6.74
N ALA A 463 -30.69 -15.84 5.61
CA ALA A 463 -31.20 -15.27 4.37
C ALA A 463 -31.70 -16.28 3.31
N GLY A 464 -31.50 -17.59 3.51
CA GLY A 464 -31.94 -18.62 2.55
C GLY A 464 -31.00 -18.84 1.35
N ASP A 465 -31.52 -19.35 0.23
CA ASP A 465 -30.71 -19.80 -0.92
C ASP A 465 -30.09 -18.61 -1.72
N PRO A 466 -28.79 -18.68 -2.13
CA PRO A 466 -28.12 -17.70 -3.00
C PRO A 466 -28.87 -17.22 -4.24
N ILE A 467 -29.75 -18.06 -4.79
CA ILE A 467 -30.49 -17.74 -6.02
C ILE A 467 -31.67 -16.79 -5.72
N GLU A 468 -32.20 -16.82 -4.49
CA GLU A 468 -33.28 -15.95 -4.01
C GLU A 468 -32.77 -14.75 -3.20
N SER A 469 -31.47 -14.71 -2.89
CA SER A 469 -30.82 -13.71 -2.03
C SER A 469 -30.72 -12.29 -2.61
N THR A 470 -31.45 -11.98 -3.70
CA THR A 470 -31.63 -10.61 -4.19
C THR A 470 -32.33 -9.70 -3.17
N VAL A 471 -32.91 -10.29 -2.11
CA VAL A 471 -33.69 -9.59 -1.07
C VAL A 471 -33.03 -9.76 0.31
N LEU A 472 -31.73 -9.53 0.43
CA LEU A 472 -31.14 -9.30 1.76
C LEU A 472 -31.75 -8.05 2.37
N SER A 473 -32.11 -8.13 3.66
CA SER A 473 -32.57 -6.96 4.42
C SER A 473 -31.50 -5.87 4.43
N ALA A 474 -31.89 -4.60 4.49
CA ALA A 474 -30.95 -3.49 4.58
C ALA A 474 -29.99 -3.66 5.78
N GLN A 475 -30.52 -4.12 6.93
CA GLN A 475 -29.74 -4.40 8.12
C GLN A 475 -28.66 -5.47 7.87
N THR A 476 -28.99 -6.56 7.17
CA THR A 476 -28.02 -7.60 6.82
C THR A 476 -26.95 -7.05 5.89
N LYS A 477 -27.33 -6.21 4.91
CA LYS A 477 -26.36 -5.55 4.02
C LYS A 477 -25.40 -4.65 4.78
N ASP A 478 -25.93 -3.86 5.72
CA ASP A 478 -25.13 -2.96 6.58
C ASP A 478 -24.20 -3.75 7.51
N GLN A 479 -24.65 -4.89 8.04
CA GLN A 479 -23.81 -5.78 8.85
C GLN A 479 -22.68 -6.42 8.04
N ILE A 480 -22.97 -6.92 6.83
CA ILE A 480 -21.93 -7.44 5.94
C ILE A 480 -20.90 -6.34 5.63
N GLU A 481 -21.36 -5.13 5.30
CA GLU A 481 -20.48 -3.99 5.03
C GLU A 481 -19.62 -3.63 6.26
N TYR A 482 -20.21 -3.60 7.45
CA TYR A 482 -19.50 -3.37 8.70
C TYR A 482 -18.45 -4.45 8.96
N THR A 483 -18.82 -5.73 8.84
CA THR A 483 -17.89 -6.85 9.01
C THR A 483 -16.73 -6.74 8.03
N LEU A 484 -17.00 -6.47 6.75
CA LEU A 484 -15.96 -6.28 5.74
C LEU A 484 -15.05 -5.10 6.10
N ARG A 485 -15.62 -3.97 6.54
CA ARG A 485 -14.86 -2.77 6.90
C ARG A 485 -13.94 -2.98 8.10
N MET A 486 -14.44 -3.63 9.16
CA MET A 486 -13.73 -3.76 10.44
C MET A 486 -12.74 -4.92 10.50
N ARG A 487 -12.73 -5.82 9.50
CA ARG A 487 -12.08 -7.12 9.61
C ARG A 487 -10.57 -7.13 9.89
N ASN A 488 -9.86 -6.00 9.78
CA ASN A 488 -8.41 -5.94 9.99
C ASN A 488 -7.97 -4.89 11.00
N ASP A 489 -8.90 -4.29 11.74
CA ASP A 489 -8.58 -3.16 12.62
C ASP A 489 -7.49 -3.49 13.65
N GLU A 490 -7.51 -4.72 14.18
CA GLU A 490 -6.50 -5.21 15.09
C GLU A 490 -5.12 -5.27 14.43
N ALA A 491 -5.03 -5.93 13.28
CA ALA A 491 -3.77 -6.12 12.60
C ALA A 491 -3.18 -4.81 12.04
N MET A 492 -4.05 -3.91 11.57
CA MET A 492 -3.66 -2.55 11.22
C MET A 492 -3.15 -1.76 12.42
N THR A 493 -3.70 -2.02 13.60
CA THR A 493 -3.22 -1.42 14.85
C THR A 493 -1.85 -1.97 15.25
N LYS A 494 -1.64 -3.29 15.16
CA LYS A 494 -0.33 -3.92 15.38
C LYS A 494 0.73 -3.36 14.44
N LYS A 495 0.41 -3.27 13.14
CA LYS A 495 1.30 -2.66 12.14
C LYS A 495 1.60 -1.20 12.43
N LYS A 496 0.59 -0.39 12.77
CA LYS A 496 0.80 1.00 13.19
C LYS A 496 1.78 1.09 14.35
N LEU A 497 1.56 0.31 15.41
CA LEU A 497 2.42 0.32 16.59
C LEU A 497 3.87 -0.07 16.24
N ARG A 498 4.04 -1.03 15.33
CA ARG A 498 5.35 -1.43 14.80
C ARG A 498 6.02 -0.30 14.00
N GLU A 499 5.31 0.33 13.06
CA GLU A 499 5.83 1.45 12.27
C GLU A 499 6.17 2.66 13.16
N ASP A 500 5.27 3.04 14.07
CA ASP A 500 5.50 4.15 15.02
C ASP A 500 6.74 3.87 15.89
N ARG A 501 6.94 2.62 16.34
CA ARG A 501 8.10 2.22 17.15
C ARG A 501 9.42 2.28 16.36
N LEU A 502 9.41 1.79 15.12
CA LEU A 502 10.64 1.56 14.35
C LEU A 502 11.03 2.74 13.45
N LEU A 503 10.05 3.37 12.80
CA LEU A 503 10.26 4.44 11.82
C LEU A 503 10.13 5.83 12.43
N TRP A 504 9.18 6.03 13.35
CA TRP A 504 8.83 7.36 13.86
C TRP A 504 8.81 7.41 15.39
N PRO A 505 9.93 7.04 16.05
CA PRO A 505 9.98 7.04 17.50
C PRO A 505 9.64 8.43 18.02
N LYS A 506 8.71 8.50 18.98
CA LYS A 506 8.44 9.74 19.72
C LYS A 506 9.72 10.09 20.48
N SER A 507 10.19 11.32 20.34
CA SER A 507 11.28 11.85 21.17
C SER A 507 10.92 11.64 22.63
N LYS A 508 11.85 11.08 23.41
CA LYS A 508 11.66 10.85 24.85
C LYS A 508 11.53 12.18 25.60
#